data_AF-A0A7G6XU89-F1
#
_entry.id   AF-A0A7G6XU89-F1
#
_cell.length_a   1.000
_cell.length_b   1.000
_cell.length_c   1.000
_cell.angle_alpha   90.00
_cell.angle_beta   90.00
_cell.angle_gamma   90.00
#
_symmetry.space_group_name_H-M   'P 1'
#
loop_
_entity.id
_entity.type
_entity.pdbx_description
1 polymer ?
#
loop_
_entity_poly.entity_id
_entity_poly.type
_entity_poly.pdbx_seq_one_letter_code
_entity_poly.pdbx_strand_id
1 'polypeptide(L)' 'MLPSRARTGEVLARFRASRERLAAAPGDGAARSAMDDDAYTLCVLMGRSTLHEAVMAAELHLAGPD' A
#
# COMPACT_ATOMS: atom_id res chain seq x y z
N MET A 1 -7.60 -17.38 2.74
CA MET A 1 -7.88 -16.38 3.78
C MET A 1 -7.50 -15.02 3.23
N LEU A 2 -8.41 -14.05 3.26
CA LEU A 2 -8.02 -12.66 2.98
C LEU A 2 -7.10 -12.19 4.11
N PRO A 3 -6.07 -11.38 3.82
CA PRO A 3 -5.22 -10.84 4.86
C PRO A 3 -6.00 -9.96 5.83
N SER A 4 -5.54 -9.92 7.07
CA SER A 4 -6.15 -9.10 8.13
C SER A 4 -6.35 -7.66 7.64
N ARG A 5 -7.57 -7.14 7.84
CA ARG A 5 -7.94 -5.76 7.49
C ARG A 5 -7.01 -4.77 8.18
N ALA A 6 -6.65 -5.03 9.44
CA ALA A 6 -5.69 -4.21 10.18
C ALA A 6 -4.34 -4.11 9.46
N ARG A 7 -3.79 -5.25 9.02
CA ARG A 7 -2.52 -5.28 8.29
C ARG A 7 -2.63 -4.58 6.93
N THR A 8 -3.75 -4.75 6.24
CA THR A 8 -3.99 -4.08 4.95
C THR A 8 -4.06 -2.55 5.13
N GLY A 9 -4.75 -2.08 6.17
CA GLY A 9 -4.84 -0.66 6.50
C GLY A 9 -3.49 -0.06 6.89
N GLU A 10 -2.69 -0.77 7.69
CA GLU A 10 -1.35 -0.32 8.08
C GLU A 10 -0.43 -0.14 6.85
N VAL A 11 -0.37 -1.14 5.98
CA VAL A 11 0.48 -1.07 4.78
C VAL A 11 -0.01 0.02 3.82
N LEU A 12 -1.33 0.18 3.64
CA LEU A 12 -1.89 1.23 2.79
C LEU A 12 -1.58 2.63 3.34
N ALA A 13 -1.65 2.82 4.66
CA ALA A 13 -1.30 4.08 5.31
C ALA A 13 0.19 4.41 5.14
N ARG A 14 1.08 3.43 5.35
CA ARG A 14 2.53 3.59 5.15
C ARG A 14 2.87 3.92 3.69
N PHE A 15 2.24 3.24 2.73
CA PHE A 15 2.40 3.53 1.31
C PHE A 15 2.05 4.99 0.99
N ARG A 16 0.91 5.49 1.49
CA ARG A 16 0.49 6.88 1.31
C ARG A 16 1.48 7.87 1.95
N ALA A 17 1.93 7.61 3.17
CA ALA A 17 2.92 8.46 3.86
C ALA A 17 4.28 8.49 3.13
N SER A 18 4.73 7.37 2.56
CA SER A 18 5.96 7.33 1.74
C SER A 18 5.79 8.09 0.43
N ARG A 19 4.61 7.98 -0.20
CA ARG A 19 4.27 8.74 -1.41
C ARG A 19 4.20 10.24 -1.16
N GLU A 20 3.64 10.68 -0.04
CA GLU A 20 3.63 12.09 0.38
C GLU A 20 5.04 12.63 0.62
N ARG A 21 5.90 11.85 1.29
CA ARG A 21 7.32 12.21 1.48
C ARG A 21 8.06 12.35 0.16
N LEU A 22 7.87 11.43 -0.78
CA LEU A 22 8.47 11.53 -2.12
C LEU A 22 7.93 12.71 -2.93
N ALA A 23 6.66 13.08 -2.74
CA ALA A 23 6.10 14.27 -3.38
C ALA A 23 6.77 15.55 -2.84
N ALA A 24 7.10 15.60 -1.55
CA ALA A 24 7.81 16.72 -0.94
C ALA A 24 9.32 16.71 -1.22
N ALA A 25 9.94 15.53 -1.30
CA ALA A 25 11.36 15.32 -1.52
C ALA A 25 11.60 14.15 -2.48
N PRO A 26 11.59 14.39 -3.81
CA PRO A 26 11.79 13.34 -4.81
C PRO A 26 13.14 12.61 -4.72
N GLY A 27 14.13 13.23 -4.07
CA GLY A 27 15.46 12.65 -3.81
C GLY A 27 15.56 11.77 -2.57
N ASP A 28 14.47 11.59 -1.80
CA ASP A 28 14.46 10.71 -0.63
C ASP A 28 14.42 9.22 -1.06
N GLY A 29 15.62 8.65 -1.23
CA GLY A 29 15.79 7.24 -1.59
C GLY A 29 15.23 6.27 -0.55
N ALA A 30 15.17 6.66 0.73
CA ALA A 30 14.60 5.83 1.78
C ALA A 30 13.07 5.78 1.66
N ALA A 31 12.42 6.91 1.39
CA ALA A 31 10.99 6.96 1.09
C ALA A 31 10.66 6.21 -0.21
N ARG A 32 11.55 6.23 -1.21
CA ARG A 32 11.40 5.45 -2.45
C ARG A 32 11.40 3.96 -2.17
N SER A 33 12.42 3.46 -1.47
CA SER A 33 12.52 2.04 -1.13
C SER A 33 11.32 1.60 -0.29
N ALA A 34 10.94 2.38 0.72
CA ALA A 34 9.78 2.06 1.56
C ALA A 34 8.47 2.03 0.75
N MET A 35 8.29 2.97 -0.18
CA MET A 35 7.11 2.97 -1.07
C MET A 35 7.07 1.73 -1.96
N ASP A 36 8.21 1.31 -2.51
CA ASP A 36 8.30 0.12 -3.36
C ASP A 36 8.06 -1.19 -2.56
N ASP A 37 8.55 -1.27 -1.32
CA ASP A 37 8.30 -2.40 -0.40
C ASP A 37 6.82 -2.51 0.02
N ASP A 38 6.20 -1.37 0.37
CA ASP A 38 4.79 -1.31 0.73
C ASP A 38 3.90 -1.63 -0.49
N ALA A 39 4.28 -1.17 -1.69
CA ALA A 39 3.61 -1.48 -2.95
C ALA A 39 3.66 -2.99 -3.26
N TYR A 40 4.83 -3.62 -3.14
CA TYR A 40 4.97 -5.07 -3.30
C TYR A 40 4.09 -5.83 -2.30
N THR A 41 4.09 -5.38 -1.04
CA THR A 41 3.27 -5.98 0.00
C THR A 41 1.78 -5.88 -0.32
N LEU A 42 1.29 -4.72 -0.78
CA LEU A 42 -0.11 -4.56 -1.21
C LEU A 42 -0.48 -5.51 -2.36
N CYS A 43 0.39 -5.64 -3.36
CA CYS A 43 0.21 -6.57 -4.48
C CYS A 43 0.05 -8.02 -3.99
N VAL A 44 0.92 -8.48 -3.07
CA VAL A 44 0.85 -9.82 -2.50
C VAL A 44 -0.41 -10.02 -1.65
N LEU A 45 -0.74 -9.06 -0.78
CA LEU A 45 -1.91 -9.14 0.09
C LEU A 45 -3.20 -9.22 -0.73
N MET A 46 -3.30 -8.44 -1.81
CA MET A 46 -4.51 -8.36 -2.63
C MET A 46 -4.54 -9.35 -3.79
N GLY A 47 -3.46 -10.11 -4.01
CA GLY A 47 -3.33 -11.04 -5.12
C GLY A 47 -3.39 -10.35 -6.49
N ARG A 48 -2.82 -9.13 -6.59
CA ARG A 48 -2.83 -8.32 -7.81
C ARG A 48 -1.43 -8.09 -8.33
N SER A 49 -1.28 -8.10 -9.65
CA SER A 49 0.02 -7.91 -10.33
C SER A 49 0.40 -6.44 -10.45
N THR A 50 -0.60 -5.55 -10.40
CA THR A 50 -0.41 -4.11 -10.54
C THR A 50 -0.70 -3.39 -9.24
N LEU A 51 0.12 -2.39 -8.92
CA LEU A 51 -0.08 -1.56 -7.72
C LEU A 51 -1.43 -0.86 -7.74
N HIS A 52 -1.88 -0.39 -8.90
CA HIS A 52 -3.17 0.29 -9.03
C HIS A 52 -4.34 -0.64 -8.63
N GLU A 53 -4.39 -1.85 -9.18
CA GLU A 53 -5.39 -2.84 -8.80
C GLU A 53 -5.27 -3.26 -7.33
N ALA A 54 -4.04 -3.37 -6.81
CA ALA A 54 -3.79 -3.71 -5.43
C ALA A 54 -4.33 -2.64 -4.47
N VAL A 55 -4.08 -1.36 -4.75
CA VAL A 55 -4.60 -0.25 -3.93
C VAL A 55 -6.12 -0.21 -3.98
N MET A 56 -6.72 -0.33 -5.17
CA MET A 56 -8.18 -0.36 -5.32
C MET A 56 -8.79 -1.54 -4.56
N ALA A 57 -8.22 -2.74 -4.68
CA ALA A 57 -8.68 -3.92 -3.95
C ALA A 57 -8.52 -3.76 -2.43
N ALA A 58 -7.43 -3.14 -1.97
CA ALA A 58 -7.20 -2.85 -0.56
C ALA A 58 -8.23 -1.85 -0.02
N GLU A 59 -8.54 -0.79 -0.76
CA GLU A 59 -9.55 0.20 -0.38
C GLU A 59 -10.95 -0.43 -0.31
N LEU A 60 -11.31 -1.26 -1.29
CA LEU A 60 -12.57 -2.01 -1.28
C LEU A 60 -12.64 -3.02 -0.11
N HIS A 61 -11.54 -3.72 0.16
CA HIS A 61 -11.42 -4.64 1.30
C HIS A 61 -11.60 -3.93 2.63
N LEU A 62 -11.10 -2.69 2.76
CA LEU A 62 -11.25 -1.87 3.95
C LEU A 62 -12.63 -1.19 4.07
N ALA A 63 -13.35 -1.02 2.96
CA ALA A 63 -14.68 -0.41 2.93
C ALA A 63 -15.85 -1.39 3.19
N GLY A 64 -15.63 -2.70 3.06
CA GLY A 64 -16.68 -3.71 3.33
C GLY A 64 -17.08 -3.78 4.82
N PRO A 65 -18.22 -4.40 5.19
CA PRO A 65 -18.50 -4.69 6.60
C PRO A 65 -17.50 -5.72 7.16
N ASP A 66 -17.18 -5.62 8.46
CA ASP A 66 -16.31 -6.56 9.19
C ASP A 66 -16.93 -7.95 9.36
#